data_AF-A0A3C1ZS95-F1
#
_entry.id   AF-A0A3C1ZS95-F1
#
_cell.length_a   1.000
_cell.length_b   1.000
_cell.length_c   1.000
_cell.angle_alpha   90.00
_cell.angle_beta   90.00
_cell.angle_gamma   90.00
#
_symmetry.space_group_name_H-M   'P 1'
#
loop_
_entity.id
_entity.type
_entity.pdbx_description
1 polymer ?
#
loop_
_entity_poly.entity_id
_entity_poly.type
_entity_poly.pdbx_seq_one_letter_code
_entity_poly.pdbx_strand_id
1 'polypeptide(L)'
;VVAGLGWAGNLGPVGFKGEGTYFHPAENLADTSGVVVASISADYSFNNGFFLSGAGFYNSGGGGDQGLLGLGNVTSGRLTAKNLLPYEWAGFLTAGYPISPLLNASLTGMFFPGDSGLFLNPGLTVSVFENFDMDAIGQLFFGENPVSGDYEALQKAIFVRLKYSY
;
A
#
# COMPACT_ATOMS: atom_id res chain seq x y z
N VAL A 1 4.36 10.80 24.52
CA VAL A 1 4.15 9.41 24.98
C VAL A 1 3.72 8.55 23.80
N VAL A 2 4.15 7.29 23.73
CA VAL A 2 3.74 6.34 22.67
C VAL A 2 3.31 5.04 23.33
N ALA A 3 2.19 4.47 22.88
CA ALA A 3 1.72 3.14 23.28
C ALA A 3 1.21 2.41 22.05
N GLY A 4 1.68 1.19 21.82
CA GLY A 4 1.30 0.40 20.66
C GLY A 4 1.07 -1.06 21.02
N LEU A 5 0.22 -1.71 20.24
CA LEU A 5 -0.11 -3.12 20.34
C LEU A 5 -0.32 -3.71 18.96
N GLY A 6 -0.10 -5.01 18.82
CA GLY A 6 -0.33 -5.71 17.58
C GLY A 6 -0.46 -7.21 17.78
N TRP A 7 -1.04 -7.86 16.80
CA TRP A 7 -1.19 -9.30 16.74
C TRP A 7 -0.84 -9.81 15.34
N ALA A 8 -0.38 -11.06 15.29
CA ALA A 8 -0.19 -11.78 14.05
C ALA A 8 -0.50 -13.25 14.31
N GLY A 9 -1.31 -13.84 13.44
CA GLY A 9 -1.68 -15.24 13.51
C GLY A 9 -2.47 -15.66 12.30
N ASN A 10 -3.13 -16.82 12.39
CA ASN A 10 -3.95 -17.35 11.32
C ASN A 10 -5.38 -17.59 11.82
N LEU A 11 -6.37 -17.22 11.01
CA LEU A 11 -7.76 -17.61 11.14
C LEU A 11 -8.03 -18.76 10.17
N GLY A 12 -7.81 -19.99 10.65
CA GLY A 12 -7.77 -21.15 9.78
C GLY A 12 -6.59 -21.01 8.80
N PRO A 13 -6.84 -21.06 7.48
CA PRO A 13 -5.77 -20.91 6.48
C PRO A 13 -5.50 -19.46 6.06
N VAL A 14 -6.24 -18.49 6.62
CA VAL A 14 -6.07 -17.06 6.33
C VAL A 14 -5.08 -16.45 7.32
N GLY A 15 -4.00 -15.86 6.83
CA GLY A 15 -3.12 -15.02 7.64
C GLY A 15 -3.88 -13.78 8.08
N PHE A 16 -3.86 -13.43 9.36
CA PHE A 16 -4.57 -12.28 9.91
C PHE A 16 -3.70 -11.52 10.89
N LYS A 17 -3.51 -10.24 10.61
CA LYS A 17 -2.58 -9.38 11.36
C LYS A 17 -3.22 -8.03 11.59
N GLY A 18 -2.77 -7.37 12.64
CA GLY A 18 -3.11 -5.98 12.87
C GLY A 18 -2.24 -5.35 13.93
N GLU A 19 -2.18 -4.04 13.88
CA GLU A 19 -1.42 -3.21 14.80
C GLU A 19 -2.10 -1.87 14.98
N GLY A 20 -1.86 -1.26 16.14
CA GLY A 20 -2.38 0.05 16.48
C GLY A 20 -1.39 0.75 17.40
N THR A 21 -1.10 2.01 17.10
CA THR A 21 -0.21 2.85 17.90
C THR A 21 -0.87 4.20 18.16
N TYR A 22 -0.88 4.59 19.43
CA TYR A 22 -1.28 5.90 19.89
C TYR A 22 -0.04 6.76 20.18
N PHE A 23 -0.04 7.97 19.65
CA PHE A 23 1.00 8.97 19.86
C PHE A 23 0.42 10.21 20.52
N HIS A 24 0.97 10.60 21.66
CA HIS A 24 0.58 11.84 22.34
C HIS A 24 1.79 12.81 22.42
N PRO A 25 1.63 14.10 22.09
CA PRO A 25 2.71 15.08 22.18
C PRO A 25 3.36 15.12 23.58
N ALA A 26 4.68 15.26 23.65
CA ALA A 26 5.39 15.26 24.94
C ALA A 26 5.35 16.64 25.62
N GLU A 27 5.20 17.70 24.82
CA GLU A 27 5.08 19.08 25.27
C GLU A 27 3.59 19.47 25.15
N ASN A 28 2.98 19.93 26.24
CA ASN A 28 1.55 20.28 26.35
C ASN A 28 0.55 19.11 26.30
N LEU A 29 0.70 18.16 27.24
CA LEU A 29 -0.18 16.99 27.46
C LEU A 29 -1.68 17.31 27.65
N ALA A 30 -2.01 18.51 28.11
CA ALA A 30 -3.40 18.90 28.42
C ALA A 30 -4.13 19.56 27.24
N ASP A 31 -3.40 20.02 26.22
CA ASP A 31 -3.89 20.97 25.22
C ASP A 31 -3.72 20.47 23.77
N THR A 32 -3.33 19.20 23.60
CA THR A 32 -3.14 18.59 22.29
C THR A 32 -3.85 17.24 22.17
N SER A 33 -4.55 17.03 21.05
CA SER A 33 -5.13 15.73 20.72
C SER A 33 -4.02 14.77 20.26
N GLY A 34 -4.08 13.52 20.73
CA GLY A 34 -3.17 12.47 20.27
C GLY A 34 -3.55 11.96 18.88
N VAL A 35 -2.61 11.28 18.23
CA VAL A 35 -2.79 10.64 16.91
C VAL A 35 -2.84 9.13 17.08
N VAL A 36 -3.83 8.48 16.45
CA VAL A 36 -3.92 7.03 16.34
C VAL A 36 -3.56 6.61 14.93
N VAL A 37 -2.64 5.67 14.79
CA VAL A 37 -2.35 4.97 13.53
C VAL A 37 -2.64 3.49 13.73
N ALA A 38 -3.40 2.89 12.83
CA ALA A 38 -3.73 1.47 12.90
C ALA A 38 -3.71 0.81 11.53
N SER A 39 -3.47 -0.49 11.50
CA SER A 39 -3.58 -1.31 10.30
C SER A 39 -4.16 -2.68 10.62
N ILE A 40 -4.82 -3.25 9.62
CA ILE A 40 -5.33 -4.62 9.65
C ILE A 40 -5.08 -5.25 8.29
N SER A 41 -4.70 -6.51 8.26
CA SER A 41 -4.49 -7.23 7.01
C SER A 41 -4.93 -8.68 7.09
N ALA A 42 -5.31 -9.20 5.93
CA ALA A 42 -5.63 -10.59 5.74
C ALA A 42 -5.02 -11.09 4.42
N ASP A 43 -4.47 -12.30 4.44
CA ASP A 43 -3.87 -12.94 3.28
C ASP A 43 -4.25 -14.42 3.16
N TYR A 44 -4.37 -14.91 1.93
CA TYR A 44 -4.74 -16.30 1.66
C TYR A 44 -4.10 -16.81 0.35
N SER A 45 -3.57 -18.03 0.42
CA SER A 45 -3.00 -18.76 -0.71
C SER A 45 -3.91 -19.93 -1.07
N PHE A 46 -4.45 -19.92 -2.29
CA PHE A 46 -5.29 -20.96 -2.83
C PHE A 46 -4.44 -22.15 -3.34
N ASN A 47 -5.04 -23.34 -3.39
CA ASN A 47 -4.35 -24.56 -3.84
C ASN A 47 -3.87 -24.51 -5.30
N ASN A 48 -4.47 -23.66 -6.14
CA ASN A 48 -4.06 -23.44 -7.53
C ASN A 48 -2.93 -22.40 -7.66
N GLY A 49 -2.33 -21.98 -6.54
CA GLY A 49 -1.27 -20.98 -6.50
C GLY A 49 -1.74 -19.54 -6.59
N PHE A 50 -3.05 -19.28 -6.74
CA PHE A 50 -3.57 -17.92 -6.62
C PHE A 50 -3.33 -17.40 -5.20
N PHE A 51 -2.83 -16.17 -5.09
CA PHE A 51 -2.59 -15.48 -3.83
C PHE A 51 -3.39 -14.19 -3.80
N LEU A 52 -3.99 -13.89 -2.65
CA LEU A 52 -4.72 -12.65 -2.41
C LEU A 52 -4.38 -12.13 -1.03
N SER A 53 -4.04 -10.84 -0.94
CA SER A 53 -3.82 -10.15 0.32
C SER A 53 -4.46 -8.77 0.29
N GLY A 54 -5.15 -8.42 1.36
CA GLY A 54 -5.76 -7.11 1.56
C GLY A 54 -5.30 -6.49 2.87
N ALA A 55 -5.20 -5.16 2.89
CA ALA A 55 -4.93 -4.42 4.11
C ALA A 55 -5.76 -3.12 4.14
N GLY A 56 -6.13 -2.71 5.35
CA GLY A 56 -6.74 -1.42 5.63
C GLY A 56 -5.87 -0.66 6.63
N PHE A 57 -5.78 0.65 6.44
CA PHE A 57 -5.00 1.56 7.27
C PHE A 57 -5.89 2.71 7.74
N TYR A 58 -5.65 3.14 8.97
CA TYR A 58 -6.26 4.31 9.57
C TYR A 58 -5.20 5.22 10.17
N ASN A 59 -5.33 6.52 9.96
CA ASN A 59 -4.50 7.54 10.58
C ASN A 59 -5.37 8.73 10.99
N SER A 60 -5.63 8.89 12.29
CA SER A 60 -6.46 10.00 12.78
C SER A 60 -5.83 11.38 12.57
N GLY A 61 -4.54 11.45 12.22
CA GLY A 61 -3.84 12.67 11.84
C GLY A 61 -3.70 12.85 10.33
N GLY A 62 -4.30 11.97 9.53
CA GLY A 62 -4.32 12.08 8.07
C GLY A 62 -5.25 13.21 7.59
N GLY A 63 -4.90 13.80 6.45
CA GLY A 63 -5.75 14.80 5.79
C GLY A 63 -6.73 14.14 4.82
N GLY A 64 -7.95 14.67 4.71
CA GLY A 64 -9.00 14.14 3.83
C GLY A 64 -8.84 14.48 2.35
N ASP A 65 -7.93 15.39 1.98
CA ASP A 65 -7.75 15.84 0.59
C ASP A 65 -6.27 16.19 0.35
N GLN A 66 -5.47 15.18 -0.01
CA GLN A 66 -4.03 15.32 -0.25
C GLN A 66 -3.69 15.21 -1.75
N GLY A 67 -4.61 14.70 -2.58
CA GLY A 67 -4.44 14.49 -4.02
C GLY A 67 -3.21 13.67 -4.38
N LEU A 68 -2.70 13.84 -5.61
CA LEU A 68 -1.41 13.29 -6.09
C LEU A 68 -0.22 13.73 -5.20
N LEU A 69 -0.36 14.88 -4.54
CA LEU A 69 0.70 15.47 -3.71
C LEU A 69 0.90 14.73 -2.39
N GLY A 70 -0.10 14.02 -1.87
CA GLY A 70 0.03 13.24 -0.64
C GLY A 70 1.13 12.18 -0.72
N LEU A 71 1.11 11.35 -1.76
CA LEU A 71 2.16 10.35 -2.00
C LEU A 71 3.48 10.96 -2.48
N GLY A 72 3.43 12.07 -3.23
CA GLY A 72 4.63 12.82 -3.60
C GLY A 72 5.36 13.42 -2.38
N ASN A 73 4.61 13.95 -1.42
CA ASN A 73 5.13 14.58 -0.20
C ASN A 73 5.70 13.57 0.81
N VAL A 74 5.34 12.28 0.72
CA VAL A 74 6.03 11.20 1.45
C VAL A 74 7.50 11.11 1.04
N THR A 75 7.84 11.47 -0.21
CA THR A 75 9.23 11.42 -0.71
C THR A 75 10.03 12.71 -0.49
N SER A 76 9.36 13.85 -0.27
CA SER A 76 9.98 15.18 -0.08
C SER A 76 9.87 15.75 1.34
N GLY A 77 8.99 15.22 2.18
CA GLY A 77 8.77 15.62 3.57
C GLY A 77 9.49 14.74 4.60
N ARG A 78 9.57 15.20 5.86
CA ARG A 78 10.01 14.35 6.98
C ARG A 78 8.95 13.28 7.25
N LEU A 79 9.20 12.08 6.74
CA LEU A 79 8.51 10.86 7.15
C LEU A 79 8.68 10.64 8.65
N THR A 80 7.57 10.48 9.34
CA THR A 80 7.48 10.10 10.74
C THR A 80 6.49 8.95 10.86
N ALA A 81 6.56 8.20 11.96
CA ALA A 81 5.60 7.12 12.22
C ALA A 81 4.12 7.58 12.23
N LYS A 82 3.86 8.90 12.33
CA LYS A 82 2.51 9.50 12.35
C LYS A 82 1.98 9.87 10.95
N ASN A 83 2.81 9.87 9.91
CA ASN A 83 2.44 10.36 8.57
C ASN A 83 3.06 9.52 7.43
N LEU A 84 3.33 8.24 7.69
CA LEU A 84 3.75 7.26 6.65
C LEU A 84 2.73 7.14 5.51
N LEU A 85 1.45 7.25 5.85
CA LEU A 85 0.33 7.43 4.92
C LEU A 85 -0.39 8.72 5.36
N PRO A 86 -0.30 9.82 4.58
CA PRO A 86 -0.87 11.11 4.97
C PRO A 86 -2.40 11.20 4.80
N TYR A 87 -3.07 10.07 4.55
CA TYR A 87 -4.50 9.93 4.36
C TYR A 87 -5.16 9.38 5.64
N GLU A 88 -6.39 9.80 5.92
CA GLU A 88 -7.13 9.29 7.08
C GLU A 88 -7.40 7.78 6.94
N TRP A 89 -7.79 7.36 5.75
CA TRP A 89 -8.04 5.97 5.41
C TRP A 89 -7.27 5.58 4.16
N ALA A 90 -6.71 4.37 4.16
CA ALA A 90 -6.16 3.77 2.95
C ALA A 90 -6.52 2.28 2.89
N GLY A 91 -6.78 1.79 1.68
CA GLY A 91 -6.97 0.39 1.39
C GLY A 91 -5.90 -0.10 0.43
N PHE A 92 -5.43 -1.33 0.64
CA PHE A 92 -4.44 -1.99 -0.20
C PHE A 92 -4.92 -3.37 -0.56
N LEU A 93 -4.71 -3.76 -1.82
CA LEU A 93 -5.02 -5.07 -2.34
C LEU A 93 -3.88 -5.55 -3.22
N THR A 94 -3.45 -6.79 -3.05
CA THR A 94 -2.51 -7.44 -3.95
C THR A 94 -2.98 -8.84 -4.29
N ALA A 95 -2.90 -9.19 -5.56
CA ALA A 95 -3.25 -10.49 -6.08
C ALA A 95 -2.10 -11.00 -6.95
N GLY A 96 -1.83 -12.31 -6.87
CA GLY A 96 -0.79 -12.98 -7.65
C GLY A 96 -1.29 -14.30 -8.20
N TYR A 97 -0.93 -14.63 -9.44
CA TYR A 97 -1.33 -15.89 -10.06
C TYR A 97 -0.20 -16.49 -10.92
N PRO A 98 0.23 -17.73 -10.65
CA PRO A 98 1.14 -18.46 -11.52
C PRO A 98 0.38 -18.96 -12.76
N ILE A 99 0.53 -18.27 -13.88
CA ILE A 99 -0.07 -18.68 -15.16
C ILE A 99 0.58 -19.97 -15.65
N SER A 100 1.89 -20.12 -15.45
CA SER A 100 2.67 -21.32 -15.74
C SER A 100 3.88 -21.42 -14.81
N PRO A 101 4.64 -22.53 -14.79
CA PRO A 101 5.86 -22.64 -13.99
C PRO A 101 6.91 -21.54 -14.26
N LEU A 102 6.84 -20.87 -15.42
CA LEU A 102 7.79 -19.84 -15.83
C LEU A 102 7.16 -18.44 -15.87
N LEU A 103 5.84 -18.31 -15.68
CA LEU A 103 5.12 -17.05 -15.87
C LEU A 103 4.17 -16.77 -14.71
N ASN A 104 4.37 -15.64 -14.04
CA ASN A 104 3.53 -15.15 -12.95
C ASN A 104 2.92 -13.80 -13.32
N ALA A 105 1.64 -13.63 -13.03
CA ALA A 105 0.96 -12.34 -13.09
C ALA A 105 0.70 -11.81 -11.68
N SER A 106 0.75 -10.49 -11.53
CA SER A 106 0.39 -9.81 -10.29
C SER A 106 -0.36 -8.53 -10.58
N LEU A 107 -1.20 -8.14 -9.62
CA LEU A 107 -1.87 -6.85 -9.60
C LEU A 107 -1.85 -6.35 -8.17
N THR A 108 -1.25 -5.19 -7.97
CA THR A 108 -1.31 -4.48 -6.69
C THR A 108 -2.05 -3.18 -6.87
N GLY A 109 -2.87 -2.80 -5.90
CA GLY A 109 -3.61 -1.56 -5.91
C GLY A 109 -3.68 -0.93 -4.52
N MET A 110 -3.73 0.39 -4.49
CA MET A 110 -3.96 1.17 -3.28
C MET A 110 -4.98 2.26 -3.58
N PHE A 111 -5.97 2.43 -2.71
CA PHE A 111 -7.02 3.44 -2.83
C PHE A 111 -7.17 4.18 -1.50
N PHE A 112 -7.61 5.42 -1.55
CA PHE A 112 -7.65 6.31 -0.38
C PHE A 112 -9.07 6.83 -0.17
N PRO A 113 -9.92 6.13 0.60
CA PRO A 113 -11.27 6.61 0.88
C PRO A 113 -11.26 8.01 1.51
N GLY A 114 -12.02 8.94 0.91
CA GLY A 114 -12.01 10.36 1.29
C GLY A 114 -11.24 11.23 0.28
N ASP A 115 -10.32 10.64 -0.48
CA ASP A 115 -9.61 11.25 -1.61
C ASP A 115 -9.99 10.51 -2.91
N SER A 116 -9.69 11.11 -4.07
CA SER A 116 -9.90 10.46 -5.37
C SER A 116 -8.73 9.55 -5.77
N GLY A 117 -7.59 9.58 -5.08
CA GLY A 117 -6.38 8.82 -5.47
C GLY A 117 -6.57 7.29 -5.62
N LEU A 118 -6.09 6.76 -6.74
CA LEU A 118 -5.98 5.32 -7.01
C LEU A 118 -4.62 4.99 -7.62
N PHE A 119 -3.88 4.11 -6.96
CA PHE A 119 -2.64 3.54 -7.46
C PHE A 119 -2.86 2.11 -7.94
N LEU A 120 -2.36 1.77 -9.12
CA LEU A 120 -2.39 0.41 -9.67
C LEU A 120 -1.01 0.01 -10.21
N ASN A 121 -0.62 -1.22 -9.94
CA ASN A 121 0.66 -1.79 -10.34
C ASN A 121 0.46 -3.21 -10.89
N PRO A 122 0.01 -3.36 -12.14
CA PRO A 122 0.03 -4.64 -12.84
C PRO A 122 1.46 -5.08 -13.12
N GLY A 123 1.74 -6.37 -12.97
CA GLY A 123 3.06 -6.95 -13.20
C GLY A 123 3.01 -8.32 -13.86
N LEU A 124 3.99 -8.59 -14.71
CA LEU A 124 4.29 -9.91 -15.25
C LEU A 124 5.74 -10.26 -14.94
N THR A 125 5.96 -11.45 -14.38
CA THR A 125 7.29 -11.99 -14.10
C THR A 125 7.51 -13.25 -14.92
N VAL A 126 8.60 -13.28 -15.67
CA VAL A 126 9.04 -14.44 -16.45
C VAL A 126 10.35 -14.97 -15.88
N SER A 127 10.38 -16.24 -15.51
CA SER A 127 11.62 -16.95 -15.19
C SER A 127 12.24 -17.44 -16.50
N VAL A 128 13.36 -16.82 -16.89
CA VAL A 128 13.97 -17.05 -18.21
C VAL A 128 14.90 -18.27 -18.18
N PHE A 129 15.68 -18.39 -17.10
CA PHE A 129 16.51 -19.55 -16.77
C PHE A 129 16.65 -19.62 -15.25
N GLU A 130 17.26 -20.70 -14.76
CA GLU A 130 17.46 -20.90 -13.32
C GLU A 130 18.13 -19.66 -12.69
N ASN A 131 17.50 -19.16 -11.63
CA ASN A 131 17.90 -17.98 -10.89
C ASN A 131 17.90 -16.65 -11.67
N PHE A 132 17.29 -16.59 -12.85
CA PHE A 132 17.15 -15.35 -13.62
C PHE A 132 15.70 -15.05 -13.98
N ASP A 133 15.18 -13.96 -13.41
CA ASP A 133 13.83 -13.49 -13.65
C ASP A 133 13.83 -12.12 -14.33
N MET A 134 12.86 -11.90 -15.22
CA MET A 134 12.54 -10.61 -15.80
C MET A 134 11.12 -10.20 -15.39
N ASP A 135 10.97 -8.99 -14.88
CA ASP A 135 9.67 -8.40 -14.57
C ASP A 135 9.35 -7.27 -15.57
N ALA A 136 8.11 -7.24 -16.05
CA ALA A 136 7.49 -6.09 -16.71
C ALA A 136 6.40 -5.54 -15.77
N ILE A 137 6.56 -4.30 -15.33
CA ILE A 137 5.72 -3.69 -14.30
C ILE A 137 5.12 -2.40 -14.87
N GLY A 138 3.79 -2.32 -14.94
CA GLY A 138 3.09 -1.07 -15.19
C GLY A 138 2.82 -0.36 -13.88
N GLN A 139 3.03 0.95 -13.81
CA GLN A 139 2.68 1.77 -12.65
C GLN A 139 1.74 2.89 -13.12
N LEU A 140 0.54 2.89 -12.56
CA LEU A 140 -0.53 3.81 -12.92
C LEU A 140 -0.98 4.55 -11.66
N PHE A 141 -1.10 5.86 -11.75
CA PHE A 141 -1.72 6.68 -10.73
C PHE A 141 -2.86 7.47 -11.35
N PHE A 142 -4.05 7.32 -10.76
CA PHE A 142 -5.26 8.04 -11.12
C PHE A 142 -5.65 8.96 -9.98
N GLY A 143 -6.26 10.08 -10.34
CA GLY A 143 -6.73 11.09 -9.39
C GLY A 143 -7.39 12.24 -10.13
N GLU A 144 -7.94 13.17 -9.37
CA GLU A 144 -8.43 14.43 -9.90
C GLU A 144 -7.28 15.30 -10.41
N ASN A 145 -7.38 15.77 -11.66
CA ASN A 145 -6.43 16.70 -12.23
C ASN A 145 -6.65 18.09 -11.58
N PRO A 146 -5.62 18.68 -10.94
CA PRO A 146 -5.78 19.95 -10.23
C PRO A 146 -6.07 21.16 -11.14
N VAL A 147 -5.94 21.01 -12.46
CA VAL A 147 -6.22 22.06 -13.45
C VAL A 147 -7.59 21.87 -14.09
N SER A 148 -7.96 20.66 -14.51
CA SER A 148 -9.25 20.42 -15.18
C SER A 148 -10.38 19.98 -14.25
N GLY A 149 -10.07 19.46 -13.06
CA GLY A 149 -11.05 18.83 -12.17
C GLY A 149 -11.53 17.45 -12.65
N ASP A 150 -10.99 16.95 -13.76
CA ASP A 150 -11.38 15.64 -14.30
C ASP A 150 -10.62 14.51 -13.59
N TYR A 151 -11.28 13.37 -13.43
CA TYR A 151 -10.65 12.16 -12.92
C TYR A 151 -9.92 11.42 -14.05
N GLU A 152 -8.59 11.38 -14.00
CA GLU A 152 -7.78 10.80 -15.06
C GLU A 152 -6.48 10.15 -14.58
N ALA A 153 -5.75 9.52 -15.50
CA ALA A 153 -4.45 8.91 -15.24
C ALA A 153 -3.35 9.98 -15.20
N LEU A 154 -3.07 10.51 -14.01
CA LEU A 154 -2.06 11.55 -13.77
C LEU A 154 -0.63 11.04 -14.00
N GLN A 155 -0.36 9.76 -13.76
CA GLN A 155 0.94 9.15 -14.03
C GLN A 155 0.79 7.75 -14.65
N LYS A 156 1.60 7.49 -15.67
CA LYS A 156 1.72 6.19 -16.34
C LYS A 156 3.19 5.90 -16.60
N ALA A 157 3.71 4.82 -16.03
CA ALA A 157 5.08 4.38 -16.23
C ALA A 157 5.13 2.87 -16.46
N ILE A 158 6.17 2.43 -17.19
CA ILE A 158 6.47 1.02 -17.39
C ILE A 158 7.93 0.81 -17.01
N PHE A 159 8.17 -0.22 -16.21
CA PHE A 159 9.50 -0.61 -15.74
C PHE A 159 9.79 -2.03 -16.20
N VAL A 160 11.04 -2.25 -16.58
CA VAL A 160 11.59 -3.59 -16.76
C VAL A 160 12.64 -3.81 -15.68
N ARG A 161 12.55 -4.91 -14.95
CA ARG A 161 13.49 -5.28 -13.88
C ARG A 161 14.09 -6.64 -14.18
N LEU A 162 15.42 -6.73 -14.12
CA LEU A 162 16.16 -7.99 -14.22
C LEU A 162 16.62 -8.39 -12.82
N LYS A 163 16.40 -9.65 -12.43
CA LYS A 163 16.80 -10.19 -11.13
C LYS A 163 17.63 -11.45 -11.35
N TYR A 164 18.77 -11.51 -10.68
CA TYR A 164 19.62 -12.70 -10.61
C TYR A 164 19.82 -13.10 -9.15
N SER A 165 19.60 -14.37 -8.83
CA SER A 165 19.79 -14.95 -7.49
C SER A 165 21.00 -15.89 -7.47
N TYR A 166 21.74 -15.96 -6.37
CA TYR A 166 22.93 -16.82 -6.20
C TYR A 166 22.82 -17.69 -4.96
#